data_AF-A0A946HJY0-F1
#
_entry.id   AF-A0A946HJY0-F1
#
_cell.length_a   1.000
_cell.length_b   1.000
_cell.length_c   1.000
_cell.angle_alpha   90.00
_cell.angle_beta   90.00
_cell.angle_gamma   90.00
#
_symmetry.space_group_name_H-M   'P 1'
#
loop_
_entity.id
_entity.type
_entity.pdbx_description
1 polymer ?
#
loop_
_entity_poly.entity_id
_entity_poly.type
_entity_poly.pdbx_seq_one_letter_code
_entity_poly.pdbx_strand_id
1 'polypeptide(L)'
;MSDINQTGALDRMIVREDVLQICYWYQGEGFGDRFNAASVMPFLQNELDMVTEVMVELETDGTLTREGELYRFSDGGKRKAGAMFYESFTEFQQGTHGECNAGCCDGDEVCDHEHHH
;
A
#
# COMPACT_ATOMS: atom_id res chain seq x y z
N MET A 1 26.64 13.07 18.43
CA MET A 1 25.99 13.97 17.45
C MET A 1 25.55 13.19 16.20
N SER A 2 25.26 11.89 16.31
CA SER A 2 24.92 11.03 15.17
C SER A 2 23.45 10.63 15.17
N ASP A 3 22.81 10.60 16.35
CA ASP A 3 21.46 10.06 16.53
C ASP A 3 20.36 10.98 15.98
N ILE A 4 20.51 12.31 16.08
CA ILE A 4 19.50 13.28 15.60
C ILE A 4 19.33 13.22 14.08
N ASN A 5 20.44 12.99 13.35
CA ASN A 5 20.39 12.88 11.89
C ASN A 5 19.83 11.52 11.44
N GLN A 6 19.94 10.51 12.29
CA GLN A 6 19.46 9.15 12.03
C GLN A 6 17.95 9.05 12.21
N THR A 7 17.37 9.72 13.23
CA THR A 7 15.91 9.82 13.39
C THR A 7 15.27 10.49 12.18
N GLY A 8 15.78 11.63 11.72
CA GLY A 8 15.20 12.34 10.58
C GLY A 8 15.28 11.56 9.26
N ALA A 9 16.36 10.80 9.03
CA ALA A 9 16.49 9.96 7.84
C ALA A 9 15.54 8.75 7.86
N LEU A 10 15.35 8.14 9.03
CA LEU A 10 14.38 7.05 9.21
C LEU A 10 12.95 7.55 9.03
N ASP A 11 12.60 8.68 9.64
CA ASP A 11 11.28 9.29 9.51
C ASP A 11 10.98 9.61 8.04
N ARG A 12 11.94 10.19 7.32
CA ARG A 12 11.79 10.47 5.87
C ARG A 12 11.57 9.19 5.06
N MET A 13 12.26 8.10 5.41
CA MET A 13 12.07 6.81 4.74
C MET A 13 10.66 6.27 4.98
N ILE A 14 10.14 6.35 6.20
CA ILE A 14 8.78 5.91 6.54
C ILE A 14 7.75 6.70 5.74
N VAL A 15 7.84 8.04 5.73
CA VAL A 15 6.89 8.88 4.97
C VAL A 15 6.91 8.52 3.48
N ARG A 16 8.10 8.25 2.93
CA ARG A 16 8.25 7.85 1.53
C ARG A 16 7.57 6.52 1.23
N GLU A 17 7.66 5.55 2.14
CA GLU A 17 6.98 4.26 2.01
C GLU A 17 5.46 4.42 2.13
N ASP A 18 4.98 5.18 3.11
CA ASP A 18 3.56 5.46 3.30
C ASP A 18 2.95 6.12 2.06
N VAL A 19 3.61 7.14 1.49
CA VAL A 19 3.15 7.81 0.27
C VAL A 19 3.04 6.80 -0.88
N LEU A 20 4.03 5.92 -1.05
CA LEU A 20 4.01 4.92 -2.12
C LEU A 20 2.90 3.89 -1.94
N GLN A 21 2.71 3.39 -0.71
CA GLN A 21 1.67 2.43 -0.39
C GLN A 21 0.27 3.03 -0.61
N ILE A 22 0.04 4.28 -0.17
CA ILE A 22 -1.23 4.98 -0.42
C ILE A 22 -1.45 5.21 -1.90
N CYS A 23 -0.44 5.59 -2.68
CA CYS A 23 -0.59 5.73 -4.14
C CYS A 23 -0.99 4.41 -4.81
N TYR A 24 -0.42 3.28 -4.36
CA TYR A 24 -0.75 1.96 -4.87
C TYR A 24 -2.18 1.55 -4.51
N TRP A 25 -2.55 1.74 -3.24
CA TRP A 25 -3.91 1.52 -2.75
C TRP A 25 -4.94 2.39 -3.49
N TYR A 26 -4.68 3.68 -3.64
CA TYR A 26 -5.54 4.64 -4.35
C TYR A 26 -5.88 4.18 -5.77
N GLN A 27 -4.87 3.63 -6.48
CA GLN A 27 -5.09 3.03 -7.80
C GLN A 27 -5.89 1.73 -7.73
N GLY A 28 -5.66 0.89 -6.72
CA GLY A 28 -6.38 -0.37 -6.49
C GLY A 28 -7.86 -0.19 -6.18
N GLU A 29 -8.22 0.87 -5.45
CA GLU A 29 -9.61 1.25 -5.14
C GLU A 29 -10.38 1.85 -6.34
N GLY A 30 -9.68 2.16 -7.44
CA GLY A 30 -10.29 2.69 -8.65
C GLY A 30 -10.47 4.21 -8.66
N PHE A 31 -9.77 4.96 -7.80
CA PHE A 31 -9.75 6.43 -7.87
C PHE A 31 -8.95 6.99 -9.06
N GLY A 32 -8.18 6.13 -9.74
CA GLY A 32 -7.43 6.45 -10.95
C GLY A 32 -5.97 6.04 -10.86
N ASP A 33 -5.24 6.13 -11.97
CA ASP A 33 -3.80 5.84 -12.04
C ASP A 33 -2.92 7.11 -12.01
N ARG A 34 -3.54 8.26 -11.77
CA ARG A 34 -2.88 9.56 -11.63
C ARG A 34 -3.26 10.19 -10.29
N PHE A 35 -2.28 10.72 -9.58
CA PHE A 35 -2.46 11.28 -8.24
C PHE A 35 -1.57 12.49 -8.02
N ASN A 36 -1.92 13.36 -7.08
CA ASN A 36 -1.07 14.44 -6.59
C ASN A 36 -1.05 14.44 -5.06
N ALA A 37 -0.22 15.30 -4.47
CA ALA A 37 -0.07 15.35 -3.03
C ALA A 37 -1.42 15.63 -2.33
N ALA A 38 -2.22 16.53 -2.89
CA ALA A 38 -3.54 16.87 -2.34
C ALA A 38 -4.54 15.71 -2.40
N SER A 39 -4.46 14.80 -3.37
CA SER A 39 -5.37 13.67 -3.49
C SER A 39 -5.07 12.53 -2.52
N VAL A 40 -3.78 12.34 -2.16
CA VAL A 40 -3.36 11.23 -1.28
C VAL A 40 -3.13 11.66 0.17
N MET A 41 -2.83 12.93 0.43
CA MET A 41 -2.63 13.48 1.77
C MET A 41 -3.76 13.14 2.76
N PRO A 42 -5.05 13.13 2.39
CA PRO A 42 -6.13 12.76 3.32
C PRO A 42 -6.02 11.36 3.94
N PHE A 43 -5.20 10.47 3.36
CA PHE A 43 -4.98 9.11 3.83
C PHE A 43 -3.64 8.92 4.55
N LEU A 44 -2.89 10.01 4.73
CA LEU A 44 -1.56 10.04 5.34
C LEU A 44 -1.61 10.80 6.66
N GLN A 45 -0.65 10.54 7.55
CA GLN A 45 -0.46 11.29 8.80
C GLN A 45 0.43 12.53 8.61
N ASN A 46 0.75 12.88 7.36
CA ASN A 46 1.75 13.89 7.00
C ASN A 46 1.09 15.08 6.30
N GLU A 47 1.61 16.27 6.56
CA GLU A 47 1.13 17.53 5.97
C GLU A 47 1.40 17.61 4.45
N LEU A 48 0.64 18.46 3.75
CA LEU A 48 0.69 18.58 2.29
C LEU A 48 2.10 18.89 1.75
N ASP A 49 2.83 19.79 2.42
CA ASP A 49 4.18 20.18 2.00
C ASP A 49 5.13 18.98 2.05
N MET A 50 5.05 18.19 3.12
CA MET A 50 5.85 16.97 3.30
C MET A 50 5.57 15.94 2.20
N VAL A 51 4.29 15.69 1.92
CA VAL A 51 3.86 14.76 0.87
C VAL A 51 4.32 15.25 -0.50
N THR A 52 4.25 16.56 -0.75
CA THR A 52 4.69 17.18 -2.00
C THR A 52 6.18 16.97 -2.23
N GLU A 53 7.02 17.23 -1.22
CA GLU A 53 8.46 17.00 -1.31
C GLU A 53 8.79 15.53 -1.58
N VAL A 54 8.11 14.61 -0.91
CA VAL A 54 8.31 13.17 -1.09
C VAL A 54 7.92 12.73 -2.49
N MET A 55 6.83 13.26 -3.06
CA MET A 55 6.46 12.97 -4.45
C MET A 55 7.53 13.44 -5.45
N VAL A 56 8.15 14.60 -5.22
CA VAL A 56 9.26 15.11 -6.05
C VAL A 56 10.49 14.21 -5.92
N GLU A 57 10.80 13.71 -4.73
CA GLU A 57 11.88 12.74 -4.54
C GLU A 57 11.59 11.44 -5.31
N LEU A 58 10.36 10.93 -5.20
CA LEU A 58 9.89 9.73 -5.90
C LEU A 58 9.88 9.88 -7.42
N GLU A 59 9.65 11.09 -7.93
CA GLU A 59 9.86 11.41 -9.34
C GLU A 59 11.34 11.37 -9.70
N THR A 60 12.18 12.01 -8.88
CA THR A 60 13.63 12.14 -9.12
C THR A 60 14.34 10.79 -9.19
N ASP A 61 13.91 9.81 -8.40
CA ASP A 61 14.44 8.44 -8.44
C ASP A 61 13.78 7.51 -9.47
N GLY A 62 12.76 7.99 -10.19
CA GLY A 62 12.06 7.24 -11.24
C GLY A 62 11.02 6.24 -10.76
N THR A 63 10.64 6.26 -9.48
CA THR A 63 9.49 5.48 -8.97
C THR A 63 8.18 6.05 -9.49
N LEU A 64 8.07 7.37 -9.54
CA LEU A 64 6.97 8.10 -10.16
C LEU A 64 7.43 8.82 -11.43
N THR A 65 6.48 9.17 -12.28
CA THR A 65 6.67 10.02 -13.45
C THR A 65 5.66 11.15 -13.40
N ARG A 66 6.11 12.38 -13.57
CA ARG A 66 5.25 13.57 -13.58
C ARG A 66 4.58 13.76 -14.94
N GLU A 67 3.27 13.92 -14.92
CA GLU A 67 2.40 14.24 -16.06
C GLU A 67 1.66 15.56 -15.75
N GLY A 68 2.30 16.69 -16.03
CA GLY A 68 1.77 18.01 -15.66
C GLY A 68 1.78 18.21 -14.14
N GLU A 69 0.61 18.40 -13.54
CA GLU A 69 0.41 18.54 -12.09
C GLU A 69 0.12 17.22 -11.36
N LEU A 70 0.10 16.11 -12.09
CA LEU A 70 -0.17 14.78 -11.56
C LEU A 70 1.07 13.90 -11.69
N TYR A 71 1.11 12.85 -10.89
CA TYR A 71 2.09 11.78 -10.94
C TYR A 71 1.42 10.47 -11.31
N ARG A 72 2.17 9.61 -11.99
CA ARG A 72 1.81 8.22 -12.30
C ARG A 72 2.97 7.32 -11.90
N PHE A 73 2.68 6.07 -11.55
CA PHE A 73 3.74 5.09 -11.35
C PHE A 73 4.52 4.82 -12.65
N SER A 74 5.84 4.68 -12.53
CA SER A 74 6.61 3.93 -13.52
C SER A 74 6.32 2.43 -13.39
N ASP A 75 6.60 1.64 -14.43
CA ASP A 75 6.41 0.18 -14.38
C ASP A 75 7.27 -0.49 -13.28
N GLY A 76 8.44 0.07 -13.00
CA GLY A 76 9.28 -0.35 -11.88
C GLY A 76 8.70 0.06 -10.54
N GLY A 77 8.25 1.31 -10.43
CA GLY A 77 7.70 1.87 -9.19
C GLY A 77 6.41 1.18 -8.76
N LYS A 78 5.50 0.87 -9.70
CA LYS A 78 4.26 0.15 -9.38
C LYS A 78 4.53 -1.23 -8.80
N ARG A 79 5.47 -1.97 -9.39
CA ARG A 79 5.85 -3.31 -8.90
C ARG A 79 6.45 -3.24 -7.50
N LYS A 80 7.35 -2.27 -7.26
CA LYS A 80 7.95 -2.05 -5.94
C LYS A 80 6.89 -1.71 -4.88
N ALA A 81 6.00 -0.78 -5.20
CA ALA A 81 4.92 -0.37 -4.30
C ALA A 81 3.96 -1.52 -4.00
N GLY A 82 3.62 -2.34 -4.98
CA GLY A 82 2.78 -3.52 -4.79
C GLY A 82 3.42 -4.61 -3.91
N ALA A 83 4.73 -4.85 -4.08
CA ALA A 83 5.47 -5.77 -3.22
C ALA A 83 5.50 -5.28 -1.76
N MET A 84 5.82 -4.00 -1.56
CA MET A 84 5.82 -3.36 -0.24
C MET A 84 4.43 -3.39 0.40
N PHE A 85 3.40 -3.01 -0.34
CA PHE A 85 2.02 -3.04 0.12
C PHE A 85 1.61 -4.46 0.52
N TYR A 86 1.94 -5.46 -0.29
CA TYR A 86 1.68 -6.87 0.06
C TYR A 86 2.40 -7.24 1.35
N GLU A 87 3.70 -6.97 1.49
CA GLU A 87 4.46 -7.28 2.70
C GLU A 87 3.87 -6.61 3.96
N SER A 88 3.46 -5.34 3.86
CA SER A 88 2.85 -4.60 4.97
C SER A 88 1.41 -5.02 5.29
N PHE A 89 0.65 -5.52 4.31
CA PHE A 89 -0.75 -5.96 4.51
C PHE A 89 -0.94 -7.46 4.68
N THR A 90 0.08 -8.30 4.42
CA THR A 90 -0.05 -9.76 4.55
C THR A 90 -0.42 -10.12 5.98
N GLU A 91 0.16 -9.43 6.97
CA GLU A 91 -0.15 -9.63 8.40
C GLU A 91 -1.59 -9.27 8.77
N PHE A 92 -2.23 -8.36 8.04
CA PHE A 92 -3.64 -7.98 8.23
C PHE A 92 -4.63 -8.84 7.43
N GLN A 93 -4.14 -9.59 6.42
CA GLN A 93 -4.93 -10.52 5.60
C GLN A 93 -4.85 -11.97 6.07
N GLN A 94 -3.84 -12.32 6.87
CA GLN A 94 -3.86 -13.57 7.60
C GLN A 94 -4.95 -13.43 8.65
N GLY A 95 -6.09 -14.11 8.43
CA GLY A 95 -7.11 -14.23 9.45
C GLY A 95 -6.43 -14.61 10.76
N THR A 96 -6.76 -13.90 11.85
CA THR A 96 -6.50 -14.41 13.19
C THR A 96 -6.96 -15.87 13.19
N HIS A 97 -6.09 -16.79 13.60
CA HIS A 97 -6.39 -18.23 13.60
C HIS A 97 -7.78 -18.49 14.20
N GLY A 98 -8.83 -18.60 13.36
CA GLY A 98 -10.21 -18.68 13.84
C GLY A 98 -11.33 -18.15 12.96
N GLU A 99 -11.12 -17.35 11.91
CA GLU A 99 -12.24 -16.96 11.03
C GLU A 99 -12.20 -17.69 9.69
N CYS A 100 -13.16 -18.61 9.56
CA CYS A 100 -13.28 -19.55 8.48
C CYS A 100 -13.72 -18.87 7.18
N ASN A 101 -12.88 -18.94 6.14
CA ASN A 101 -13.27 -18.66 4.78
C ASN A 101 -14.23 -19.78 4.30
N ALA A 102 -15.26 -19.40 3.55
CA ALA A 102 -16.37 -20.23 3.06
C ALA A 102 -15.99 -21.70 2.79
N GLY A 103 -16.46 -22.60 3.67
CA GLY A 103 -16.11 -24.02 3.64
C GLY A 103 -16.01 -24.71 5.01
N CYS A 104 -16.24 -24.02 6.14
CA CYS A 104 -16.35 -24.69 7.43
C CYS A 104 -17.63 -25.54 7.48
N CYS A 105 -17.45 -26.86 7.45
CA CYS A 105 -18.43 -27.85 7.89
C CYS A 105 -18.59 -27.57 9.42
N ASP A 106 -19.61 -26.80 9.82
CA ASP A 106 -19.93 -26.48 11.22
C ASP A 106 -20.56 -27.71 11.87
N GLY A 107 -19.83 -28.34 12.78
CA GLY A 107 -20.34 -29.47 13.57
C GLY A 107 -19.91 -30.83 13.02
N ASP A 108 -20.08 -31.83 13.88
CA ASP A 108 -19.61 -33.23 13.77
C ASP A 108 -20.21 -34.04 12.60
N GLU A 109 -20.46 -33.43 11.45
CA GLU A 109 -21.04 -34.09 10.27
C GLU A 109 -19.99 -34.33 9.18
N VAL A 110 -19.85 -35.60 8.82
CA VAL A 110 -19.06 -36.06 7.68
C VAL A 110 -19.72 -35.56 6.40
N CYS A 111 -19.07 -34.59 5.77
CA CYS A 111 -19.36 -34.08 4.44
C CYS A 111 -19.16 -35.23 3.39
N ASP A 112 -20.15 -36.10 3.18
CA ASP A 112 -20.17 -37.11 2.09
C ASP A 112 -21.57 -37.19 1.44
N HIS A 113 -21.70 -36.56 0.28
CA HIS A 113 -22.92 -36.59 -0.53
C HIS A 113 -22.63 -37.23 -1.89
N GLU A 114 -22.50 -38.57 -1.89
CA GLU A 114 -22.78 -39.36 -3.09
C GLU A 114 -24.16 -40.01 -2.94
N HIS A 115 -25.16 -39.39 -3.57
CA HIS A 115 -26.46 -39.99 -3.81
C HIS A 115 -26.37 -40.98 -4.97
N HIS A 116 -26.33 -42.28 -4.67
CA HIS A 116 -26.61 -43.33 -5.64
C HIS A 116 -27.84 -44.16 -5.19
N HIS A 117 -28.95 -43.89 -5.89
CA HIS A 117 -30.19 -44.65 -6.13
C HIS A 117 -30.69 -45.70 -5.13
#